data_AF-A0A2V7MR78-F1
#
_entry.id   AF-A0A2V7MR78-F1
#
_cell.length_a   1.000
_cell.length_b   1.000
_cell.length_c   1.000
_cell.angle_alpha   90.00
_cell.angle_beta   90.00
_cell.angle_gamma   90.00
#
_symmetry.space_group_name_H-M   'P 1'
#
loop_
_entity.id
_entity.type
_entity.pdbx_description
1 polymer ?
#
loop_
_entity_poly.entity_id
_entity_poly.type
_entity_poly.pdbx_seq_one_letter_code
_entity_poly.pdbx_strand_id
1 'polypeptide(L)'
;MTRVSRTFSWALAALVLLAARPAAGQITVPTDNTAYGTTAAEFLLLGASARGLALSEAYAALSTDVSALYYNPAGIAQLDRPGALFT
;
A
#
# COMPACT_ATOMS: atom_id res chain seq x y z
N MET A 1 46.27 32.35 3.98
CA MET A 1 44.95 32.19 3.32
C MET A 1 44.40 30.74 3.43
N THR A 2 44.73 29.98 4.50
CA THR A 2 44.38 28.55 4.61
C THR A 2 43.34 28.23 5.71
N ARG A 3 43.03 29.18 6.59
CA ARG A 3 42.01 29.01 7.66
C ARG A 3 40.57 29.22 7.17
N VAL A 4 40.38 30.09 6.17
CA VAL A 4 39.05 30.42 5.59
C VAL A 4 38.54 29.29 4.68
N SER A 5 39.41 28.64 3.91
CA SER A 5 39.02 27.49 3.08
C SER A 5 38.62 26.26 3.90
N ARG A 6 39.32 26.02 5.03
CA ARG A 6 38.95 24.93 5.95
C ARG A 6 37.58 25.16 6.58
N THR A 7 37.31 26.36 7.09
CA THR A 7 36.01 26.67 7.72
C THR A 7 34.85 26.59 6.73
N PHE A 8 35.06 26.97 5.47
CA PHE A 8 34.08 26.79 4.39
C PHE A 8 33.81 25.31 4.08
N SER A 9 34.83 24.45 4.04
CA SER A 9 34.63 23.00 3.87
C SER A 9 33.87 22.36 5.04
N TRP A 10 34.13 22.79 6.27
CA TRP A 10 33.36 22.32 7.44
C TRP A 10 31.91 22.80 7.40
N ALA A 11 31.66 24.03 6.96
CA ALA A 11 30.30 24.54 6.77
C ALA A 11 29.54 23.77 5.68
N LEU A 12 30.21 23.41 4.57
CA LEU A 12 29.62 22.59 3.52
C LEU A 12 29.33 21.16 3.99
N ALA A 13 30.26 20.55 4.73
CA ALA A 13 30.05 19.22 5.32
C ALA A 13 28.89 19.22 6.33
N ALA A 14 28.79 20.26 7.17
CA ALA A 14 27.68 20.42 8.09
C ALA A 14 26.33 20.63 7.36
N LEU A 15 26.33 21.36 6.24
CA LEU A 15 25.15 21.56 5.41
C LEU A 15 24.69 20.26 4.73
N VAL A 16 25.63 19.45 4.23
CA VAL A 16 25.34 18.12 3.65
C VAL A 16 24.77 17.18 4.71
N LEU A 17 25.34 17.18 5.92
CA LEU A 17 24.81 16.39 7.05
C LEU A 17 23.42 16.85 7.49
N LEU A 18 23.11 18.14 7.36
CA LEU A 18 21.79 18.68 7.67
C LEU A 18 20.75 18.37 6.58
N ALA A 19 21.17 18.35 5.31
CA ALA A 19 20.33 17.98 4.16
C ALA A 19 20.08 16.46 4.06
N ALA A 20 20.96 15.64 4.64
CA ALA A 20 20.83 14.18 4.69
C ALA A 20 19.86 13.68 5.78
N ARG A 21 19.14 14.58 6.47
CA ARG A 21 18.10 14.18 7.41
C ARG A 21 17.02 13.41 6.65
N PRO A 22 16.73 12.14 7.00
CA PRO A 22 15.59 11.44 6.41
C PRO A 22 14.35 12.31 6.65
N ALA A 23 13.63 12.65 5.59
CA ALA A 23 12.43 13.44 5.67
C ALA A 23 11.49 12.77 6.69
N ALA A 24 11.20 13.47 7.79
CA ALA A 24 10.41 12.96 8.92
C ALA A 24 8.92 12.76 8.61
N GLY A 25 8.58 12.41 7.37
CA GLY A 25 7.23 12.18 6.86
C GLY A 25 7.04 10.85 6.14
N GLN A 26 8.05 9.97 6.08
CA GLN A 26 7.84 8.63 5.55
C GLN A 26 7.11 7.79 6.61
N ILE A 27 5.82 7.56 6.37
CA ILE A 27 5.03 6.59 7.13
C ILE A 27 5.60 5.21 6.82
N THR A 28 6.36 4.64 7.75
CA THR A 28 6.73 3.23 7.70
C THR A 28 5.47 2.42 8.00
N VAL A 29 4.80 1.94 6.95
CA VAL A 29 3.69 1.00 7.09
C VAL A 29 4.28 -0.33 7.56
N PRO A 30 3.85 -0.88 8.70
CA PRO A 30 4.24 -2.23 9.10
C PRO A 30 3.88 -3.21 7.96
N THR A 31 4.87 -3.90 7.41
CA THR A 31 4.63 -4.94 6.38
C THR A 31 4.19 -6.26 6.98
N ASP A 32 4.30 -6.38 8.31
CA ASP A 32 3.83 -7.52 9.07
C ASP A 32 2.36 -7.31 9.45
N ASN A 33 1.48 -8.10 8.85
CA ASN A 33 0.05 -8.11 9.13
C ASN A 33 -0.34 -9.19 10.14
N THR A 34 0.59 -9.68 10.98
CA THR A 34 0.30 -10.72 11.97
C THR A 34 -0.45 -10.13 13.18
N ALA A 35 -1.76 -10.35 13.24
CA ALA A 35 -2.55 -9.98 14.41
C ALA A 35 -2.62 -11.14 15.42
N TYR A 36 -2.01 -10.96 16.59
CA TYR A 36 -2.18 -11.89 17.71
C TYR A 36 -3.50 -11.60 18.42
N GLY A 37 -4.51 -12.46 18.20
CA GLY A 37 -5.80 -12.39 18.89
C GLY A 37 -6.76 -11.28 18.44
N THR A 38 -6.48 -10.59 17.34
CA THR A 38 -7.33 -9.54 16.73
C THR A 38 -7.37 -9.70 15.20
N THR A 39 -8.06 -8.82 14.47
CA THR A 39 -8.14 -8.90 13.01
C THR A 39 -6.83 -8.46 12.35
N ALA A 40 -6.32 -9.32 11.47
CA ALA A 40 -5.25 -9.00 10.54
C ALA A 40 -5.86 -8.52 9.22
N ALA A 41 -5.12 -7.72 8.45
CA ALA A 41 -5.52 -7.30 7.10
C ALA A 41 -6.86 -6.53 7.05
N GLU A 42 -7.01 -5.50 7.89
CA GLU A 42 -8.19 -4.63 7.98
C GLU A 42 -8.60 -4.00 6.63
N PHE A 43 -7.67 -3.91 5.67
CA PHE A 43 -7.94 -3.47 4.31
C PHE A 43 -8.91 -4.38 3.53
N LEU A 44 -9.09 -5.65 3.95
CA LEU A 44 -10.09 -6.56 3.40
C LEU A 44 -11.53 -6.21 3.85
N LEU A 45 -11.70 -5.22 4.72
CA LEU A 45 -13.01 -4.64 5.01
C LEU A 45 -13.39 -3.56 4.00
N LEU A 46 -12.42 -3.03 3.26
CA LEU A 46 -12.64 -2.02 2.23
C LEU A 46 -12.96 -2.72 0.92
N GLY A 47 -14.19 -2.56 0.43
CA GLY A 47 -14.65 -3.22 -0.79
C GLY A 47 -13.73 -2.98 -1.98
N ALA A 48 -13.36 -4.08 -2.67
CA ALA A 48 -12.41 -4.06 -3.78
C ALA A 48 -13.05 -3.86 -5.16
N SER A 49 -14.36 -3.66 -5.25
CA SER A 49 -15.06 -3.51 -6.53
C SER A 49 -16.24 -2.56 -6.44
N ALA A 50 -16.47 -1.78 -7.51
CA ALA A 50 -17.64 -0.89 -7.59
C ALA A 50 -18.97 -1.66 -7.54
N ARG A 51 -19.03 -2.86 -8.15
CA ARG A 51 -20.24 -3.69 -8.17
C ARG A 51 -20.55 -4.31 -6.80
N GLY A 52 -19.53 -4.79 -6.09
CA GLY A 52 -19.67 -5.25 -4.71
C GLY A 52 -20.12 -4.13 -3.77
N LEU A 53 -19.50 -2.95 -3.88
CA LEU A 53 -19.87 -1.77 -3.11
C LEU A 53 -21.30 -1.30 -3.39
N ALA A 54 -21.75 -1.33 -4.65
CA ALA A 54 -23.12 -0.99 -5.03
C ALA A 54 -24.17 -1.92 -4.39
N LEU A 55 -23.78 -3.15 -4.02
CA LEU A 55 -24.61 -4.11 -3.31
C LEU A 55 -24.34 -4.13 -1.80
N SER A 56 -23.70 -3.09 -1.26
CA SER A 56 -23.29 -3.03 0.17
C SER A 56 -22.45 -4.25 0.59
N GLU A 57 -21.50 -4.66 -0.26
CA GLU A 57 -20.62 -5.82 -0.12
C GLU A 57 -21.33 -7.20 -0.14
N ALA A 58 -22.64 -7.25 -0.39
CA ALA A 58 -23.41 -8.50 -0.50
C ALA A 58 -23.27 -9.17 -1.88
N TYR A 59 -22.05 -9.57 -2.25
CA TYR A 59 -21.72 -10.00 -3.62
C TYR A 59 -21.16 -11.44 -3.75
N ALA A 60 -20.98 -12.17 -2.64
CA ALA A 60 -20.35 -13.50 -2.63
C ALA A 60 -21.02 -14.55 -3.56
N ALA A 61 -22.34 -14.51 -3.73
CA ALA A 61 -23.08 -15.44 -4.59
C ALA A 61 -23.12 -15.00 -6.07
N LEU A 62 -22.78 -13.76 -6.37
CA LEU A 62 -22.88 -13.15 -7.70
C LEU A 62 -21.49 -12.90 -8.33
N SER A 63 -20.43 -13.40 -7.70
CA SER A 63 -19.03 -13.16 -8.07
C SER A 63 -18.60 -13.87 -9.36
N THR A 64 -18.96 -13.29 -10.49
CA THR A 64 -18.78 -13.89 -11.83
C THR A 64 -17.71 -13.19 -12.68
N ASP A 65 -16.88 -12.33 -12.07
CA ASP A 65 -15.83 -11.57 -12.75
C ASP A 65 -14.51 -11.60 -11.95
N VAL A 66 -13.53 -10.80 -12.37
CA VAL A 66 -12.20 -10.68 -11.74
C VAL A 66 -12.28 -10.38 -10.24
N SER A 67 -13.34 -9.70 -9.78
CA SER A 67 -13.55 -9.40 -8.37
C SER A 67 -13.86 -10.65 -7.52
N ALA A 68 -14.14 -11.81 -8.13
CA ALA A 68 -14.30 -13.08 -7.43
C ALA A 68 -13.07 -13.47 -6.58
N LEU A 69 -11.87 -13.02 -6.95
CA LEU A 69 -10.66 -13.18 -6.13
C LEU A 69 -10.81 -12.60 -4.72
N TYR A 70 -11.58 -11.53 -4.56
CA TYR A 70 -11.81 -10.85 -3.30
C TYR A 70 -13.05 -11.39 -2.56
N TYR A 71 -14.16 -11.62 -3.29
CA TYR A 71 -15.45 -11.97 -2.68
C TYR A 71 -15.71 -13.48 -2.53
N ASN A 72 -15.32 -14.29 -3.52
CA ASN A 72 -15.54 -15.75 -3.52
C ASN A 72 -14.69 -16.42 -4.62
N PRO A 73 -13.53 -17.02 -4.28
CA PRO A 73 -12.61 -17.57 -5.25
C PRO A 73 -13.16 -18.78 -6.03
N ALA A 74 -14.21 -19.45 -5.54
CA ALA A 74 -14.86 -20.53 -6.29
C ALA A 74 -15.51 -20.03 -7.59
N GLY A 75 -15.92 -18.75 -7.64
CA GLY A 75 -16.46 -18.12 -8.85
C GLY A 75 -15.44 -17.99 -9.99
N ILE A 76 -14.14 -18.04 -9.69
CA ILE A 76 -13.07 -17.95 -10.72
C ILE A 76 -13.14 -19.13 -11.69
N ALA A 77 -13.54 -20.31 -11.22
CA ALA A 77 -13.70 -21.49 -12.06
C ALA A 77 -14.79 -21.33 -13.14
N GLN A 78 -15.64 -20.30 -13.02
CA GLN A 78 -16.73 -20.00 -13.95
C GLN A 78 -16.37 -18.92 -14.97
N LEU A 79 -15.17 -18.35 -14.93
CA LEU A 79 -14.73 -17.36 -15.92
C LEU A 79 -14.28 -18.05 -17.22
N ASP A 80 -14.94 -17.74 -18.33
CA ASP A 80 -14.62 -18.30 -19.66
C ASP A 80 -13.35 -17.71 -20.29
N ARG A 81 -12.83 -16.61 -19.75
CA ARG A 81 -11.69 -15.87 -20.33
C ARG A 81 -10.91 -15.09 -19.27
N PRO A 82 -9.59 -14.95 -19.44
CA PRO A 82 -8.78 -14.09 -18.58
C PRO A 82 -9.26 -12.63 -18.63
N GLY A 83 -9.22 -11.95 -17.48
CA GLY A 83 -9.63 -10.56 -17.37
C GLY A 83 -8.78 -9.81 -16.35
N ALA A 84 -8.79 -8.48 -16.46
CA ALA A 84 -8.19 -7.57 -15.49
C ALA A 84 -9.23 -6.49 -15.12
N LEU A 85 -9.18 -6.06 -13.87
CA LEU A 85 -10.03 -4.99 -13.34
C LEU A 85 -9.15 -3.76 -13.08
N PHE A 86 -9.60 -2.59 -13.54
CA PHE A 86 -8.93 -1.30 -13.34
C PHE A 86 -9.86 -0.37 -12.55
N THR A 87 -9.31 0.32 -11.55
CA THR A 87 -10.00 1.29 -10.71
C THR A 87 -9.31 2.64 -10.77
#